data_AF-A0A1L3GLS2-F1
#
_entry.id   AF-A0A1L3GLS2-F1
#
_cell.length_a   1.000
_cell.length_b   1.000
_cell.length_c   1.000
_cell.angle_alpha   90.00
_cell.angle_beta   90.00
_cell.angle_gamma   90.00
#
_symmetry.space_group_name_H-M   'P 1'
#
loop_
_entity.id
_entity.type
_entity.pdbx_description
1 polymer ?
#
loop_
_entity_poly.entity_id
_entity_poly.type
_entity_poly.pdbx_seq_one_letter_code
_entity_poly.pdbx_strand_id
1 'polypeptide(L)'
;MKRQVINGDMKVWDVIQDHPETYGVFRQYGCPDIHKGIFQVSSHFMKLRTMAHAQHINLDELLRSLNEAVTSYDKGMSAGYH
;
A
#
# COMPACT_ATOMS: atom_id res chain seq x y z
N MET A 1 1.47 -19.21 -3.10
CA MET A 1 2.51 -18.18 -3.33
C MET A 1 2.77 -17.50 -1.99
N LYS A 2 4.03 -17.37 -1.54
CA LYS A 2 4.34 -16.68 -0.27
C LYS A 2 4.09 -15.19 -0.49
N ARG A 3 3.01 -14.63 0.09
CA ARG A 3 2.75 -13.19 0.04
C ARG A 3 3.92 -12.47 0.72
N GLN A 4 4.57 -11.57 -0.01
CA GLN A 4 5.71 -10.84 0.52
C GLN A 4 5.22 -9.81 1.56
N VAL A 5 5.94 -9.71 2.67
CA VAL A 5 5.71 -8.66 3.66
C VAL A 5 6.03 -7.33 3.00
N ILE A 6 5.08 -6.40 3.00
CA ILE A 6 5.28 -5.06 2.46
C ILE A 6 6.31 -4.35 3.35
N ASN A 7 7.36 -3.81 2.73
CA ASN A 7 8.45 -3.14 3.43
C ASN A 7 8.67 -1.71 2.89
N GLY A 8 9.22 -0.81 3.72
CA GLY A 8 9.33 0.62 3.41
C GLY A 8 10.25 0.96 2.23
N ASP A 9 11.06 0.00 1.80
CA ASP A 9 11.93 0.12 0.63
C ASP A 9 11.26 -0.26 -0.69
N MET A 10 10.07 -0.88 -0.62
CA MET A 10 9.26 -1.16 -1.79
C MET A 10 8.70 0.12 -2.39
N LYS A 11 8.53 0.09 -3.72
CA LYS A 11 7.88 1.17 -4.46
C LYS A 11 6.38 1.09 -4.19
N VAL A 12 5.76 2.26 -4.08
CA VAL A 12 4.31 2.35 -3.94
C VAL A 12 3.60 1.67 -5.11
N TRP A 13 4.15 1.81 -6.32
CA TRP A 13 3.63 1.15 -7.53
C TRP A 13 3.64 -0.38 -7.46
N ASP A 14 4.77 -1.01 -7.12
CA ASP A 14 4.86 -2.48 -6.96
C ASP A 14 3.84 -2.96 -5.92
N VAL A 15 3.74 -2.28 -4.78
CA VAL A 15 2.78 -2.67 -3.72
C VAL A 15 1.33 -2.59 -4.20
N ILE A 16 0.97 -1.57 -4.98
CA ILE A 16 -0.40 -1.45 -5.52
C ILE A 16 -0.66 -2.48 -6.61
N GLN A 17 0.34 -2.80 -7.43
CA GLN A 17 0.24 -3.83 -8.47
C GLN A 17 0.08 -5.23 -7.89
N ASP A 18 0.90 -5.59 -6.90
CA ASP A 18 0.85 -6.89 -6.21
C ASP A 18 -0.35 -6.98 -5.25
N HIS A 19 -0.73 -5.86 -4.62
CA HIS A 19 -1.76 -5.79 -3.59
C HIS A 19 -2.74 -4.63 -3.83
N PRO A 20 -3.68 -4.74 -4.79
CA PRO A 20 -4.64 -3.68 -5.07
C PRO A 20 -5.54 -3.33 -3.87
N GLU A 21 -5.70 -4.24 -2.90
CA GLU A 21 -6.42 -4.01 -1.64
C GLU A 21 -5.78 -2.91 -0.78
N THR A 22 -4.46 -2.70 -0.90
CA THR A 22 -3.72 -1.68 -0.15
C THR A 22 -4.05 -0.26 -0.63
N TYR A 23 -4.63 -0.11 -1.82
CA TYR A 23 -5.06 1.18 -2.37
C TYR A 23 -6.01 1.94 -1.42
N GLY A 24 -6.90 1.21 -0.73
CA GLY A 24 -7.80 1.80 0.27
C GLY A 24 -7.07 2.40 1.47
N VAL A 25 -5.94 1.80 1.87
CA VAL A 25 -5.08 2.30 2.94
C VAL A 25 -4.37 3.56 2.47
N PHE A 26 -3.75 3.54 1.29
CA PHE A 26 -3.09 4.73 0.73
C PHE A 26 -4.01 5.94 0.64
N ARG A 27 -5.27 5.74 0.24
CA ARG A 27 -6.27 6.81 0.20
C ARG A 27 -6.57 7.39 1.59
N GLN A 28 -6.69 6.54 2.62
CA GLN A 28 -6.94 6.97 4.00
C GLN A 28 -5.78 7.78 4.59
N TYR A 29 -4.55 7.43 4.23
CA TYR A 29 -3.34 8.09 4.71
C TYR A 29 -2.98 9.38 3.94
N GLY A 30 -3.85 9.88 3.06
CA GLY A 30 -3.60 11.15 2.36
C GLY A 30 -2.81 11.00 1.06
N CYS A 31 -2.93 9.85 0.38
CA CYS A 31 -2.58 9.70 -1.04
C CYS A 31 -3.86 9.68 -1.91
N PRO A 32 -4.60 10.80 -2.01
CA PRO A 32 -5.65 10.93 -2.99
C PRO A 32 -4.99 11.03 -4.36
N ASP A 33 -5.48 10.26 -5.33
CA ASP A 33 -5.12 10.38 -6.74
C ASP A 33 -3.74 9.84 -7.17
N ILE A 34 -3.51 8.55 -6.92
CA ILE A 34 -2.48 7.77 -7.65
C ILE A 34 -2.85 7.61 -9.14
N HIS A 35 -4.12 7.87 -9.50
CA HIS A 35 -4.67 7.73 -10.86
C HIS A 35 -4.89 9.06 -11.62
N LYS A 36 -4.62 10.23 -11.05
CA LYS A 36 -4.74 11.52 -11.76
C LYS A 36 -3.45 12.34 -11.71
N GLY A 37 -2.88 12.58 -12.90
CA GLY A 37 -1.83 13.57 -13.12
C GLY A 37 -0.42 13.10 -12.75
N ILE A 38 0.39 14.05 -12.28
CA ILE A 38 1.86 13.96 -12.11
C ILE A 38 2.27 12.86 -11.11
N PHE A 39 1.38 12.45 -10.21
CA PHE A 39 1.60 11.41 -9.21
C PHE A 39 1.70 9.98 -9.78
N GLN A 40 1.22 9.74 -11.00
CA GLN A 40 1.36 8.42 -11.66
C GLN A 40 2.81 8.12 -12.03
N VAL A 41 3.56 9.17 -12.41
CA VAL A 41 5.00 9.08 -12.70
C VAL A 41 5.80 9.10 -11.40
N SER A 42 5.40 9.92 -10.43
CA SER A 42 6.08 9.98 -9.13
C SER A 42 5.95 8.68 -8.33
N SER A 43 4.79 8.01 -8.34
CA SER A 43 4.55 6.74 -7.63
C SER A 43 5.35 5.56 -8.19
N HIS A 44 5.75 5.62 -9.47
CA HIS A 44 6.66 4.64 -10.09
C HIS A 44 8.08 4.66 -9.52
N PHE A 45 8.52 5.80 -8.97
CA PHE A 45 9.86 5.97 -8.41
C PHE A 45 9.86 6.25 -6.89
N MET A 46 8.71 6.57 -6.30
CA MET A 46 8.59 6.91 -4.89
C MET A 46 8.49 5.64 -4.03
N LYS A 47 9.44 5.50 -3.10
CA LYS A 47 9.41 4.49 -2.04
C LYS A 47 8.40 4.85 -0.97
N LEU A 48 7.85 3.83 -0.32
CA LEU A 48 6.97 3.98 0.85
C LEU A 48 7.57 4.87 1.93
N ARG A 49 8.86 4.68 2.25
CA ARG A 49 9.60 5.52 3.21
C ARG A 49 9.60 7.00 2.83
N THR A 50 9.82 7.31 1.56
CA THR A 50 9.86 8.69 1.06
C THR A 50 8.49 9.34 1.13
N MET A 51 7.44 8.60 0.76
CA MET A 51 6.05 9.06 0.87
C MET A 51 5.68 9.34 2.33
N ALA A 52 5.97 8.40 3.23
CA ALA A 52 5.70 8.54 4.65
C ALA A 52 6.42 9.78 5.23
N HIS A 53 7.69 9.98 4.87
CA HIS A 53 8.45 11.16 5.29
C HIS A 53 7.86 12.46 4.72
N ALA A 54 7.48 12.50 3.43
CA ALA A 54 6.92 13.69 2.79
C ALA A 54 5.57 14.11 3.38
N GLN A 55 4.75 13.14 3.79
CA GLN A 55 3.43 13.36 4.38
C GLN A 55 3.47 13.42 5.92
N HIS A 56 4.65 13.39 6.55
CA HIS A 56 4.82 13.31 8.00
C HIS A 56 4.04 12.13 8.65
N ILE A 57 3.94 11.01 7.94
CA ILE A 57 3.30 9.78 8.41
C ILE A 57 4.36 8.88 9.02
N ASN A 58 4.00 8.18 10.11
CA ASN A 58 4.86 7.15 10.67
C ASN A 58 4.92 5.95 9.72
N LEU A 59 6.12 5.66 9.20
CA LEU A 59 6.35 4.56 8.27
C LEU A 59 5.93 3.21 8.86
N ASP A 60 6.23 2.95 10.14
CA ASP A 60 5.89 1.68 10.79
C ASP A 60 4.37 1.50 10.89
N GLU A 61 3.63 2.57 11.17
CA GLU A 61 2.17 2.50 11.20
C GLU A 61 1.58 2.28 9.80
N LEU A 62 2.11 2.98 8.79
CA LEU A 62 1.70 2.77 7.40
C LEU A 62 1.96 1.31 6.97
N LEU A 63 3.15 0.78 7.23
CA LEU A 63 3.51 -0.60 6.91
C LEU A 63 2.61 -1.59 7.66
N ARG A 64 2.31 -1.34 8.93
CA ARG A 64 1.38 -2.18 9.70
C ARG A 64 0.00 -2.21 9.05
N SER A 65 -0.58 -1.04 8.73
CA SER A 65 -1.90 -0.96 8.11
C SER A 65 -1.94 -1.57 6.71
N LEU A 66 -0.87 -1.43 5.92
CA LEU A 66 -0.75 -2.08 4.62
C LEU A 66 -0.73 -3.61 4.76
N ASN A 67 0.11 -4.14 5.64
CA ASN A 67 0.18 -5.59 5.88
C ASN A 67 -1.11 -6.14 6.51
N GLU A 68 -1.78 -5.36 7.36
CA GLU A 68 -3.08 -5.70 7.94
C GLU A 68 -4.18 -5.76 6.88
N ALA A 69 -4.19 -4.83 5.92
CA ALA A 69 -5.11 -4.86 4.79
C ALA A 69 -4.91 -6.11 3.91
N VAL A 70 -3.66 -6.45 3.59
CA VAL A 70 -3.32 -7.69 2.84
C VAL A 70 -3.75 -8.94 3.61
N THR A 71 -3.53 -8.96 4.93
CA THR A 71 -3.93 -10.08 5.80
C THR A 71 -5.44 -10.21 5.91
N SER A 72 -6.14 -9.09 6.04
CA SER A 72 -7.61 -9.05 6.12
C SER A 72 -8.25 -9.47 4.80
N TYR A 73 -7.65 -9.07 3.67
CA TYR A 73 -8.08 -9.51 2.34
C TYR A 73 -7.89 -11.04 2.15
N ASP A 74 -6.76 -11.60 2.61
CA ASP A 74 -6.55 -13.06 2.65
C ASP A 74 -7.66 -13.79 3.41
N LYS A 75 -7.96 -13.28 4.62
CA LYS A 75 -8.92 -13.89 5.53
C LYS A 75 -10.36 -13.80 5.00
N GLY A 76 -10.69 -12.70 4.30
CA GLY A 76 -11.97 -12.54 3.60
C GLY A 76 -12.16 -13.50 2.43
N MET A 77 -11.09 -13.84 1.71
CA MET A 77 -11.12 -14.83 0.62
C MET A 77 -11.22 -16.28 1.13
N SER A 78 -10.73 -16.56 2.34
CA SER A 78 -10.91 -17.86 3.01
C SER A 78 -12.31 -18.07 3.61
N ALA A 79 -13.12 -17.02 3.76
CA ALA A 79 -14.43 -17.07 4.41
C ALA A 79 -15.62 -17.13 3.42
N GLY A 80 -15.36 -17.19 2.10
CA GLY A 80 -16.37 -17.14 1.04
C GLY A 80 -16.84 -18.49 0.49
N TYR A 81 -16.52 -19.61 1.13
CA TYR A 81 -17.06 -20.93 0.77
C TYR A 81 -17.56 -21.64 2.03
N HIS A 82 -18.82 -21.41 2.40
CA HIS A 82 -19.62 -22.36 3.16
C HIS A 82 -21.10 -22.19 2.84
#